data_AF-A0A6G3TFL0-F1
#
_entry.id   AF-A0A6G3TFL0-F1
#
_cell.length_a   1.000
_cell.length_b   1.000
_cell.length_c   1.000
_cell.angle_alpha   90.00
_cell.angle_beta   90.00
_cell.angle_gamma   90.00
#
_symmetry.space_group_name_H-M   'P 1'
#
loop_
_entity.id
_entity.type
_entity.pdbx_description
1 polymer ?
#
loop_
_entity_poly.entity_id
_entity_poly.type
_entity_poly.pdbx_seq_one_letter_code
_entity_poly.pdbx_strand_id
1 'polypeptide(L)' 'PVLWGLAAEGEAGVRRVLRTLLDEYDHTLALCGGRRNADLSADMVVRQGAAWRGEAAW' A
#
# COMPACT_ATOMS: atom_id res chain seq x y z
N PRO A 1 -4.96 -7.84 -4.36
CA PRO A 1 -3.62 -8.49 -4.15
C PRO A 1 -3.70 -9.83 -3.41
N VAL A 2 -4.52 -9.94 -2.35
CA VAL A 2 -4.61 -11.18 -1.54
C VAL A 2 -5.10 -12.39 -2.35
N LEU A 3 -6.18 -12.24 -3.14
CA LEU A 3 -6.69 -13.32 -3.99
C LEU A 3 -5.67 -13.77 -5.05
N TRP A 4 -4.82 -12.86 -5.53
CA TRP A 4 -3.73 -13.21 -6.46
C TRP A 4 -2.63 -14.00 -5.77
N GLY A 5 -2.25 -13.64 -4.54
CA GLY A 5 -1.33 -14.44 -3.71
C GLY A 5 -1.89 -15.83 -3.43
N LEU A 6 -3.19 -15.93 -3.14
CA LEU A 6 -3.88 -17.21 -2.97
C LEU A 6 -3.83 -18.06 -4.24
N ALA A 7 -4.11 -17.48 -5.40
CA ALA A 7 -4.06 -18.20 -6.67
C ALA A 7 -2.63 -18.65 -7.02
N ALA A 8 -1.62 -17.86 -6.70
CA ALA A 8 -0.23 -18.15 -7.03
C ALA A 8 0.39 -19.24 -6.12
N GLU A 9 0.20 -19.15 -4.81
CA GLU A 9 0.90 -19.99 -3.82
C GLU A 9 0.04 -20.36 -2.61
N GLY A 10 -1.29 -20.35 -2.75
CA GLY A 10 -2.22 -20.70 -1.68
C GLY A 10 -2.04 -19.81 -0.44
N GLU A 11 -2.15 -20.43 0.73
CA GLU A 11 -1.99 -19.74 2.02
C GLU A 11 -0.60 -19.05 2.14
N ALA A 12 0.46 -19.65 1.60
CA ALA A 12 1.80 -19.08 1.65
C ALA A 12 1.88 -17.75 0.89
N GLY A 13 1.26 -17.68 -0.30
CA GLY A 13 1.16 -16.45 -1.07
C GLY A 13 0.32 -15.38 -0.37
N VAL A 14 -0.79 -15.76 0.26
CA VAL A 14 -1.59 -14.84 1.10
C VAL A 14 -0.75 -14.26 2.23
N ARG A 15 -0.05 -15.11 2.98
CA ARG A 15 0.77 -14.69 4.12
C ARG A 15 1.89 -13.75 3.70
N ARG A 16 2.54 -14.01 2.55
CA ARG A 16 3.55 -13.12 1.99
C ARG A 16 2.96 -11.77 1.63
N VAL A 17 1.83 -11.73 0.91
CA VAL A 17 1.16 -10.47 0.55
C VAL A 17 0.82 -9.65 1.79
N LEU A 18 0.24 -10.26 2.83
CA LEU A 18 -0.12 -9.56 4.05
C LEU A 18 1.10 -9.07 4.83
N ARG A 19 2.17 -9.87 4.91
CA ARG A 19 3.45 -9.47 5.52
C ARG A 19 4.01 -8.24 4.82
N THR A 20 4.15 -8.30 3.49
CA THR A 20 4.68 -7.19 2.70
C THR A 20 3.85 -5.93 2.91
N LEU A 21 2.52 -6.01 2.92
CA LEU A 21 1.68 -4.85 3.18
C LEU A 21 1.90 -4.26 4.58
N LEU A 22 2.10 -5.09 5.60
CA LEU A 22 2.38 -4.62 6.96
C LEU A 22 3.78 -4.00 7.07
N ASP A 23 4.79 -4.61 6.44
CA ASP A 23 6.16 -4.10 6.46
C ASP A 23 6.26 -2.74 5.75
N GLU A 24 5.63 -2.62 4.57
CA GLU A 24 5.58 -1.35 3.82
C GLU A 24 4.77 -0.28 4.56
N TYR A 25 3.69 -0.67 5.24
CA TYR A 25 2.91 0.24 6.07
C TYR A 25 3.71 0.76 7.26
N ASP A 26 4.44 -0.10 7.96
CA ASP A 26 5.31 0.29 9.08
C ASP A 26 6.44 1.22 8.61
N HIS A 27 7.05 0.91 7.46
CA HIS A 27 8.04 1.79 6.84
C HIS A 27 7.45 3.16 6.49
N THR A 28 6.24 3.20 5.94
CA THR A 28 5.54 4.44 5.61
C THR A 28 5.22 5.26 6.86
N LEU A 29 4.75 4.63 7.94
CA LEU A 29 4.53 5.29 9.22
C LEU A 29 5.81 5.95 9.73
N ALA A 30 6.93 5.24 9.68
CA ALA A 30 8.22 5.78 10.09
C ALA A 30 8.64 6.99 9.25
N LEU A 31 8.44 6.95 7.93
CA LEU A 31 8.69 8.10 7.04
C LEU A 31 7.76 9.29 7.33
N CYS A 32 6.52 9.03 7.74
CA CYS A 32 5.58 10.05 8.20
C CYS A 32 5.86 10.53 9.65
N GLY A 33 6.88 10.01 10.33
CA GLY A 33 7.22 10.36 11.71
C GLY A 33 6.28 9.76 12.77
N GLY A 34 5.48 8.75 12.40
CA GLY A 34 4.55 8.04 13.28
C GLY A 34 4.98 6.62 13.62
N ARG A 35 4.26 5.98 14.54
CA ARG A 35 4.43 4.57 14.94
C ARG A 35 3.11 3.81 15.08
N ARG A 36 1.98 4.51 14.91
CA ARG A 36 0.64 3.95 15.03
C ARG A 36 -0.35 4.74 14.18
N ASN A 37 -1.50 4.14 13.93
CA ASN A 37 -2.57 4.75 13.12
C ASN A 37 -3.00 6.13 13.65
N ALA A 38 -2.98 6.34 14.96
CA ALA A 38 -3.36 7.61 15.59
C ALA A 38 -2.38 8.75 15.29
N ASP A 39 -1.20 8.46 14.75
CA ASP A 39 -0.22 9.46 14.35
C ASP A 39 -0.45 9.93 12.91
N LEU A 40 -1.35 9.28 12.15
CA LEU A 40 -1.72 9.69 10.79
C LEU A 40 -2.84 10.74 10.83
N SER A 41 -2.66 11.81 10.06
CA SER A 41 -3.63 12.89 9.94
C SER A 41 -3.83 13.32 8.48
N ALA A 42 -4.97 13.95 8.19
CA ALA A 42 -5.35 14.30 6.82
C ALA A 42 -4.43 15.35 6.18
N ASP A 43 -3.71 16.14 6.97
CA ASP A 43 -2.72 17.13 6.51
C ASP A 43 -1.41 16.50 6.00
N MET A 44 -1.17 15.21 6.28
CA MET A 44 0.00 14.48 5.75
C MET A 44 -0.12 14.13 4.27
N VAL A 45 -1.30 14.31 3.66
CA VAL A 45 -1.54 14.02 2.24
C VAL A 45 -2.06 15.25 1.52
N VAL A 46 -1.65 15.40 0.27
CA VAL A 46 -2.19 16.43 -0.63
C VAL A 46 -3.00 15.77 -1.73
N ARG A 47 -4.13 16.37 -2.11
CA ARG A 47 -4.91 15.88 -3.25
C ARG A 47 -4.16 16.19 -4.52
N GLN A 48 -3.58 15.18 -5.15
CA GLN A 48 -3.03 15.33 -6.49
C GLN A 48 -4.22 15.46 -7.47
N GLY A 49 -4.24 16.54 -8.25
CA GLY A 49 -5.31 16.82 -9.23
C GLY A 49 -5.31 15.78 -10.35
N ALA A 50 -6.49 15.47 -10.90
CA ALA A 50 -6.62 14.45 -11.94
C ALA A 50 -5.91 14.88 -13.24
N ALA A 51 -4.70 14.35 -13.45
CA ALA A 51 -4.10 14.23 -14.77
C ALA A 51 -3.11 13.06 -14.80
N TRP A 52 -3.63 11.84 -14.69
CA TRP A 52 -3.06 10.75 -15.47
C TRP A 52 -4.02 10.44 -16.61
N ARG A 53 -3.88 11.21 -17.70
CA ARG A 53 -4.42 10.80 -19.00
C ARG A 53 -3.44 9.75 -19.50
N GLY A 54 -3.81 8.48 -19.38
CA GLY A 54 -3.11 7.41 -20.07
C GLY A 54 -3.08 7.75 -21.56
N GLU A 55 -1.89 8.00 -22.10
CA GLU A 55 -1.68 7.81 -23.52
C GLU A 55 -1.94 6.33 -23.79
N ALA A 56 -3.05 6.10 -24.48
CA ALA A 56 -3.37 4.86 -25.13
C ALA A 56 -2.27 4.58 -26.17
N ALA A 57 -1.33 3.73 -25.79
CA ALA A 57 -0.53 2.96 -26.73
C ALA A 57 -0.42 1.58 -26.12
N TRP A 58 -1.44 0.75 -26.33
CA TRP A 58 -1.39 -0.55 -27.02
C TRP A 58 -2.82 -0.95 -27.36
#